data_AF-A0A9X4RNP2-F1
#
_entry.id   AF-A0A9X4RNP2-F1
#
_cell.length_a   1.000
_cell.length_b   1.000
_cell.length_c   1.000
_cell.angle_alpha   90.00
_cell.angle_beta   90.00
_cell.angle_gamma   90.00
#
_symmetry.space_group_name_H-M   'P 1'
#
loop_
_entity.id
_entity.type
_entity.pdbx_description
1 polymer ?
#
loop_
_entity_poly.entity_id
_entity_poly.type
_entity_poly.pdbx_seq_one_letter_code
_entity_poly.pdbx_strand_id
1 'polypeptide(L)'
;MIGLEYILNLFNLQHIELAEKLGIRKQNINMWVKGRQNIPKKYLPVLEELFGIDQSYFGRELTEIDQLEIQKEKLKRELKPVIKKHEQQFSLGEINDLVEVPIYDKG
;
A
#
# COMPACT_ATOMS: atom_id res chain seq x y z
N MET A 1 0.45 -15.98 2.23
CA MET A 1 1.74 -15.25 2.26
C MET A 1 1.68 -14.20 3.35
N ILE A 2 2.75 -14.00 4.13
CA ILE A 2 2.79 -12.95 5.17
C ILE A 2 2.78 -11.58 4.49
N GLY A 3 2.01 -10.62 5.03
CA GLY A 3 1.84 -9.34 4.36
C GLY A 3 3.12 -8.53 4.22
N LEU A 4 4.04 -8.59 5.20
CA LEU A 4 5.36 -7.98 5.04
C LEU A 4 6.13 -8.55 3.85
N GLU A 5 6.07 -9.87 3.61
CA GLU A 5 6.72 -10.50 2.45
C GLU A 5 6.15 -9.96 1.14
N TYR A 6 4.81 -9.96 1.05
CA TYR A 6 4.09 -9.51 -0.12
C TYR A 6 4.40 -8.05 -0.44
N ILE A 7 4.35 -7.17 0.57
CA ILE A 7 4.60 -5.74 0.42
C ILE A 7 6.04 -5.48 -0.01
N LEU A 8 7.03 -6.15 0.58
CA LEU A 8 8.43 -6.00 0.16
C LEU A 8 8.64 -6.38 -1.30
N ASN A 9 8.04 -7.49 -1.74
CA ASN A 9 8.10 -7.91 -3.13
C ASN A 9 7.39 -6.91 -4.06
N LEU A 10 6.21 -6.41 -3.68
CA LEU A 10 5.43 -5.46 -4.46
C LEU A 10 6.17 -4.11 -4.65
N PHE A 11 6.94 -3.69 -3.65
CA PHE A 11 7.74 -2.46 -3.69
C PHE A 11 9.18 -2.69 -4.18
N ASN A 12 9.53 -3.92 -4.60
CA ASN A 12 10.89 -4.32 -4.98
C ASN A 12 11.95 -3.95 -3.93
N LEU A 13 11.62 -4.02 -2.63
CA LEU A 13 12.52 -3.67 -1.53
C LEU A 13 13.12 -4.92 -0.90
N GLN A 14 14.44 -5.02 -0.87
CA GLN A 14 15.13 -6.16 -0.29
C GLN A 14 15.10 -6.11 1.25
N HIS A 15 15.17 -7.29 1.87
CA HIS A 15 15.18 -7.40 3.35
C HIS A 15 16.40 -6.69 3.98
N ILE A 16 17.53 -6.61 3.26
CA ILE A 16 18.71 -5.89 3.75
C ILE A 16 18.47 -4.38 3.78
N GLU A 17 17.84 -3.84 2.75
CA GLU A 17 17.53 -2.41 2.65
C GLU A 17 16.52 -1.99 3.72
N LEU A 18 15.49 -2.81 3.98
CA LEU A 18 14.56 -2.53 5.08
C LEU A 18 15.27 -2.59 6.45
N ALA A 19 16.15 -3.57 6.64
CA ALA A 19 16.90 -3.70 7.89
C ALA A 19 17.81 -2.48 8.16
N GLU A 20 18.47 -1.97 7.12
CA GLU A 20 19.27 -0.74 7.19
C GLU A 20 18.42 0.48 7.54
N LYS A 21 17.25 0.65 6.88
CA LYS A 21 16.31 1.74 7.19
C LYS A 21 15.83 1.71 8.65
N LEU A 22 15.63 0.52 9.22
CA LEU A 22 15.17 0.34 10.60
C LEU A 22 16.31 0.28 11.63
N GLY A 23 17.58 0.30 11.20
CA GLY A 23 18.73 0.19 12.10
C GLY A 23 18.83 -1.16 12.82
N ILE A 24 18.39 -2.24 12.18
CA ILE A 24 18.39 -3.61 12.75
C ILE A 24 19.10 -4.61 11.84
N ARG A 25 19.33 -5.82 12.33
CA ARG A 25 19.92 -6.90 11.53
C ARG A 25 18.89 -7.51 10.58
N LYS A 26 19.30 -7.83 9.34
CA LYS A 26 18.50 -8.54 8.31
C LYS A 26 17.78 -9.79 8.84
N GLN A 27 18.40 -10.49 9.79
CA GLN A 27 17.82 -11.68 10.43
C GLN A 27 16.46 -11.38 11.10
N ASN A 28 16.26 -10.19 11.68
CA ASN A 28 14.97 -9.80 12.26
C ASN A 28 13.88 -9.74 11.18
N ILE A 29 14.18 -9.08 10.04
CA ILE A 29 13.24 -9.00 8.91
C ILE A 29 12.88 -10.40 8.40
N ASN A 30 13.88 -11.28 8.24
CA ASN A 30 13.65 -12.67 7.82
C ASN A 30 12.73 -13.43 8.79
N MET A 31 12.81 -13.17 10.10
CA MET A 31 11.94 -13.81 11.09
C MET A 31 10.50 -13.31 10.97
N TRP A 32 10.31 -12.01 10.68
CA TRP A 32 8.99 -11.42 10.48
C TRP A 32 8.32 -11.92 9.19
N VAL A 33 9.05 -11.91 8.07
CA VAL A 33 8.59 -12.40 6.76
C VAL A 33 8.18 -13.88 6.82
N LYS A 34 8.89 -14.69 7.61
CA LYS A 34 8.56 -16.11 7.81
C LYS A 34 7.49 -16.36 8.87
N GLY A 35 6.93 -15.33 9.49
CA GLY A 35 5.95 -15.45 10.58
C GLY A 35 6.49 -16.11 11.86
N ARG A 36 7.81 -16.25 12.00
CA ARG A 36 8.43 -16.88 13.19
C ARG A 36 8.48 -15.97 14.40
N GLN A 37 8.46 -14.66 14.17
CA GLN A 37 8.37 -13.63 15.20
C GLN A 37 7.44 -12.52 14.71
N ASN A 38 6.63 -11.99 15.62
CA ASN A 38 5.82 -10.81 15.33
C ASN A 38 6.69 -9.57 15.16
N ILE A 39 6.22 -8.64 14.35
CA ILE A 39 6.84 -7.32 14.19
C ILE A 39 6.64 -6.54 15.51
N PRO A 40 7.71 -6.05 16.15
CA PRO A 40 7.58 -5.18 17.33
C PRO A 40 6.75 -3.94 17.02
N LYS A 41 5.80 -3.61 17.90
CA LYS A 41 4.82 -2.51 17.70
C LYS A 41 5.45 -1.17 17.31
N LYS A 42 6.65 -0.88 17.81
CA LYS A 42 7.39 0.35 17.50
C LYS A 42 7.76 0.52 16.02
N TYR A 43 7.82 -0.57 15.25
CA TYR A 43 8.15 -0.51 13.82
C TYR A 43 6.91 -0.41 12.94
N LEU A 44 5.71 -0.71 13.44
CA LEU A 44 4.49 -0.70 12.65
C LEU A 44 4.18 0.69 12.07
N PRO A 45 4.25 1.81 12.85
CA PRO A 45 4.04 3.15 12.28
C PRO A 45 5.08 3.51 11.21
N VAL A 46 6.33 3.09 11.38
CA VAL A 46 7.41 3.35 10.43
C VAL A 46 7.17 2.61 9.11
N LEU A 47 6.69 1.36 9.19
CA LEU A 47 6.34 0.58 8.00
C LEU A 47 5.11 1.17 7.29
N GLU A 48 4.09 1.55 8.04
CA GLU A 48 2.90 2.21 7.52
C GLU A 48 3.24 3.49 6.78
N GLU A 49 4.10 4.36 7.33
CA GLU A 49 4.56 5.58 6.66
C GLU A 49 5.38 5.26 5.38
N LEU A 50 6.33 4.32 5.51
CA LEU A 50 7.24 3.94 4.42
C LEU A 50 6.49 3.42 3.19
N PHE A 51 5.47 2.57 3.40
CA PHE A 51 4.73 1.94 2.30
C PHE A 51 3.39 2.62 2.01
N GLY A 52 2.81 3.35 2.96
CA GLY A 52 1.48 3.92 2.85
C GLY A 52 0.39 2.86 2.88
N ILE A 53 0.62 1.80 3.65
CA ILE A 53 -0.25 0.63 3.78
C ILE A 53 -0.60 0.48 5.25
N ASP A 54 -1.88 0.21 5.55
CA ASP A 54 -2.36 0.04 6.91
C ASP A 54 -1.54 -1.02 7.67
N GLN A 55 -1.13 -0.68 8.89
CA GLN A 55 -0.24 -1.53 9.69
C GLN A 55 -0.79 -2.94 9.99
N SER A 56 -2.11 -3.14 9.92
CA SER A 56 -2.76 -4.43 10.17
C SER A 56 -2.41 -5.50 9.13
N TYR A 57 -1.92 -5.11 7.95
CA TYR A 57 -1.54 -6.05 6.90
C TYR A 57 -0.18 -6.72 7.12
N PHE A 58 0.78 -6.06 7.76
CA PHE A 58 2.18 -6.53 7.76
C PHE A 58 2.41 -7.84 8.53
N GLY A 59 1.72 -8.01 9.66
CA GLY A 59 2.00 -9.08 10.63
C GLY A 59 1.19 -10.37 10.46
N ARG A 60 0.33 -10.45 9.44
CA ARG A 60 -0.59 -11.59 9.23
C ARG A 60 -0.49 -12.14 7.82
N GLU A 61 -1.12 -13.29 7.60
CA GLU A 61 -1.34 -13.78 6.26
C GLU A 61 -2.40 -12.95 5.52
N LEU A 62 -2.13 -12.71 4.24
CA LEU A 62 -3.03 -11.98 3.36
C LEU A 62 -3.95 -12.94 2.60
N THR A 63 -5.22 -12.57 2.54
CA THR A 63 -6.18 -13.08 1.55
C THR A 63 -5.93 -12.43 0.18
N GLU A 64 -6.60 -12.93 -0.86
CA GLU A 64 -6.56 -12.31 -2.20
C GLU A 64 -7.14 -10.89 -2.19
N ILE A 65 -8.21 -10.66 -1.43
CA ILE A 65 -8.83 -9.33 -1.27
C ILE A 65 -7.85 -8.35 -0.63
N ASP A 66 -7.12 -8.78 0.40
CA ASP A 66 -6.11 -7.95 1.04
C ASP A 66 -5.00 -7.53 0.06
N GLN A 67 -4.54 -8.47 -0.77
CA GLN A 67 -3.51 -8.21 -1.78
C GLN A 67 -3.99 -7.17 -2.80
N LEU A 68 -5.23 -7.29 -3.28
CA LEU A 68 -5.84 -6.33 -4.20
C LEU A 68 -5.94 -4.93 -3.58
N GLU A 69 -6.33 -4.82 -2.31
CA GLU A 69 -6.41 -3.53 -1.63
C GLU A 69 -5.03 -2.89 -1.47
N ILE A 70 -3.99 -3.67 -1.11
CA ILE A 70 -2.60 -3.18 -1.02
C ILE A 70 -2.09 -2.69 -2.39
N GLN A 71 -2.35 -3.43 -3.47
CA GLN A 71 -1.98 -3.01 -4.83
C GLN A 71 -2.66 -1.70 -5.23
N LYS A 72 -3.95 -1.58 -4.94
CA LYS A 72 -4.74 -0.37 -5.18
C LYS A 72 -4.18 0.83 -4.41
N GLU A 73 -3.82 0.68 -3.15
CA GLU A 73 -3.22 1.76 -2.35
C GLU A 73 -1.85 2.18 -2.89
N LYS A 74 -1.00 1.21 -3.27
CA LYS A 74 0.27 1.52 -3.96
C LYS A 74 0.05 2.31 -5.26
N LEU A 75 -0.87 1.85 -6.11
CA LEU A 75 -1.19 2.51 -7.38
C LEU A 75 -1.71 3.93 -7.15
N LYS A 76 -2.64 4.15 -6.22
CA LYS A 76 -3.13 5.49 -5.86
C LYS A 76 -1.98 6.42 -5.46
N ARG A 77 -1.02 5.93 -4.68
CA ARG A 77 0.15 6.69 -4.24
C ARG A 77 1.11 7.00 -5.39
N GLU A 78 1.35 6.05 -6.27
CA GLU A 78 2.23 6.22 -7.45
C GLU A 78 1.62 7.17 -8.48
N LEU A 79 0.31 7.09 -8.70
CA LEU A 79 -0.41 7.92 -9.64
C LEU A 79 -0.45 9.40 -9.23
N LYS A 80 -0.07 9.75 -7.98
CA LYS A 80 -0.06 11.11 -7.38
C LYS A 80 -1.00 12.02 -8.17
N PRO A 81 -2.33 11.87 -8.04
CA PRO A 81 -3.27 12.22 -9.09
C PRO A 81 -2.83 13.53 -9.70
N VAL A 82 -2.27 13.47 -10.91
CA VAL A 82 -1.99 14.66 -11.68
C VAL A 82 -3.38 15.10 -12.06
N ILE A 83 -4.08 15.79 -11.15
CA ILE A 83 -5.35 16.41 -11.39
C ILE A 83 -5.02 17.48 -12.42
N LYS A 84 -5.02 17.10 -13.70
CA LYS A 84 -4.73 18.02 -14.78
C LYS A 84 -5.89 19.00 -14.91
N LYS A 85 -7.14 18.54 -14.75
CA LYS A 85 -8.38 19.33 -14.68
C LYS A 85 -9.50 18.53 -14.01
N HIS A 86 -10.43 19.23 -13.36
CA HIS A 86 -11.77 18.71 -13.07
C HIS A 86 -12.64 19.04 -14.30
N GLU A 87 -13.28 18.04 -14.92
CA GLU A 87 -14.38 18.31 -15.85
C GLU A 87 -15.69 18.16 -15.10
N GLN A 88 -16.48 19.22 -15.10
CA GLN A 88 -17.86 19.19 -14.63
C GLN A 88 -18.68 18.38 -15.63
N GLN A 89 -19.07 17.16 -15.27
CA GLN A 89 -20.03 16.38 -16.04
C GLN A 89 -21.43 16.58 -15.44
N PHE A 90 -22.38 16.96 -16.29
CA PHE A 90 -23.79 16.90 -15.96
C PHE A 90 -24.24 15.43 -16.00
N SER A 91 -24.64 14.87 -14.85
CA SER A 91 -25.29 13.57 -14.81
C SER A 91 -26.81 13.74 -14.90
N LEU A 92 -27.44 13.14 -15.91
CA LEU A 92 -28.91 13.06 -15.99
C LEU A 92 -29.39 11.84 -15.19
N GLY A 93 -29.97 12.11 -14.02
CA GLY A 93 -30.63 11.15 -13.11
C GLY A 93 -31.84 11.79 -12.43
N GLU A 94 -32.41 11.16 -11.39
CA GLU A 94 -33.62 11.68 -10.70
C GLU A 94 -33.40 13.05 -10.03
N ILE A 95 -32.13 13.42 -9.78
CA ILE A 95 -31.70 14.75 -9.37
C ILE A 95 -30.61 15.17 -10.36
N ASN A 96 -30.85 16.25 -11.11
CA ASN A 96 -29.86 16.80 -12.03
C ASN A 96 -28.80 17.53 -11.21
N ASP A 97 -27.66 16.90 -10.95
CA ASP A 97 -26.53 17.50 -10.24
C ASP A 97 -25.23 17.47 -11.06
N LEU A 98 -24.37 18.45 -10.77
CA LEU A 98 -23.00 18.52 -11.26
C LEU A 98 -22.14 17.58 -10.41
N VAL A 99 -21.58 16.53 -11.03
CA VAL A 99 -20.71 15.57 -10.34
C VAL A 99 -19.30 15.68 -10.91
N GLU A 100 -18.31 15.83 -10.03
CA GLU A 100 -16.91 15.76 -10.41
C GLU A 100 -16.50 14.29 -10.58
N VAL A 101 -16.22 13.88 -11.82
CA VAL A 101 -15.79 12.51 -12.14
C VAL A 101 -14.34 12.53 -12.63
N PRO A 102 -13.44 11.72 -12.04
CA PRO A 102 -12.07 11.61 -12.54
C PRO A 102 -12.04 10.88 -13.89
N ILE A 103 -11.44 11.50 -14.91
CA ILE A 103 -11.23 10.90 -16.24
C ILE A 103 -9.83 10.29 -16.30
N TYR A 104 -9.75 9.01 -16.67
CA TYR A 104 -8.49 8.29 -16.87
C TYR A 104 -8.15 8.22 -18.36
N ASP A 105 -6.90 8.53 -18.71
CA ASP A 105 -6.39 8.45 -20.08
C ASP A 105 -6.32 6.98 -20.51
N LYS A 106 -6.95 6.63 -21.63
CA LYS A 106 -6.87 5.28 -22.20
C LYS A 106 -5.58 5.18 -23.01
N GLY A 107 -4.50 4.82 -22.32
CA GLY A 107 -3.24 4.40 -22.96
C GLY A 107 -3.39 3.13 -23.77
#